data_AF-A0A357KRD0-F1
#
_entry.id   AF-A0A357KRD0-F1
#
_cell.length_a   1.000
_cell.length_b   1.000
_cell.length_c   1.000
_cell.angle_alpha   90.00
_cell.angle_beta   90.00
_cell.angle_gamma   90.00
#
_symmetry.space_group_name_H-M   'P 1'
#
loop_
_entity.id
_entity.type
_entity.pdbx_description
1 polymer ?
#
loop_
_entity_poly.entity_id
_entity_poly.type
_entity_poly.pdbx_seq_one_letter_code
_entity_poly.pdbx_strand_id
1 'polypeptide(L)'
;MREMQAAGHEILNHSYTHPNLTETAADLNHEFKDSTEILESRLPGTDITFFIFPYDAWDQDGDLFSELQKTGYLGARGGTRGGINLADIDIDNPLTTFEVGFDCYNENRVVGGSCSEYKQGDILKLYLDDAIKEGGWAVRELHGIGDESWGNIPILDYESHLDDVVKRVAANEVWMDTPTNITRYRATRAYCGSAIANDGVIRFDSSLAQSDRCRKFAVPVSILITTTEAPSIIATQNGTSVPVTAIGENRYILDANPTSGAVLIVHP
;
A
#
# COMPACT_ATOMS: atom_id res chain seq x y z
N MET A 1 -11.19 -8.25 -15.20
CA MET A 1 -11.59 -8.04 -13.79
C MET A 1 -11.72 -9.35 -13.02
N ARG A 2 -12.67 -10.27 -13.31
CA ARG A 2 -12.78 -11.53 -12.53
C ARG A 2 -11.53 -12.41 -12.56
N GLU A 3 -10.89 -12.51 -13.72
CA GLU A 3 -9.60 -13.22 -13.84
C GLU A 3 -8.50 -12.54 -13.03
N MET A 4 -8.47 -11.21 -13.01
CA MET A 4 -7.52 -10.44 -12.20
C MET A 4 -7.75 -10.67 -10.70
N GLN A 5 -9.02 -10.63 -10.26
CA GLN A 5 -9.43 -10.94 -8.88
C GLN A 5 -8.99 -12.36 -8.49
N ALA A 6 -9.24 -13.35 -9.36
CA ALA A 6 -8.85 -14.74 -9.11
C ALA A 6 -7.33 -14.94 -9.07
N ALA A 7 -6.57 -14.11 -9.78
CA ALA A 7 -5.11 -14.08 -9.73
C ALA A 7 -4.55 -13.29 -8.53
N GLY A 8 -5.40 -12.71 -7.68
CA GLY A 8 -5.01 -11.99 -6.47
C GLY A 8 -4.66 -10.52 -6.70
N HIS A 9 -4.97 -9.95 -7.87
CA HIS A 9 -4.83 -8.51 -8.08
C HIS A 9 -5.89 -7.74 -7.29
N GLU A 10 -5.47 -6.65 -6.64
CA GLU A 10 -6.38 -5.67 -6.10
C GLU A 10 -7.15 -4.98 -7.24
N ILE A 11 -8.47 -4.83 -7.06
CA ILE A 11 -9.32 -4.03 -7.93
C ILE A 11 -9.67 -2.76 -7.18
N LEU A 12 -9.52 -1.61 -7.83
CA LEU A 12 -9.70 -0.30 -7.24
C LEU A 12 -10.85 0.44 -7.92
N ASN A 13 -11.44 1.41 -7.22
CA ASN A 13 -12.40 2.32 -7.84
C ASN A 13 -11.65 3.43 -8.56
N HIS A 14 -11.98 3.62 -9.83
CA HIS A 14 -11.46 4.68 -10.68
C HIS A 14 -12.59 5.56 -11.22
N SER A 15 -13.55 5.88 -10.35
CA SER A 15 -14.86 6.48 -10.61
C SER A 15 -15.81 5.59 -11.43
N TYR A 16 -17.02 6.09 -11.71
CA TYR A 16 -18.02 5.44 -12.55
C TYR A 16 -17.92 5.86 -14.03
N THR A 17 -17.88 7.16 -14.30
CA THR A 17 -17.87 7.72 -15.67
C THR A 17 -16.51 8.23 -16.13
N HIS A 18 -15.48 8.15 -15.28
CA HIS A 18 -14.16 8.74 -15.51
C HIS A 18 -14.20 10.28 -15.70
N PRO A 19 -14.88 11.06 -14.83
CA PRO A 19 -14.91 12.51 -14.96
C PRO A 19 -13.68 13.16 -14.31
N ASN A 20 -13.36 14.39 -14.70
CA ASN A 20 -12.51 15.25 -13.88
C ASN A 20 -13.29 15.70 -12.64
N LEU A 21 -12.98 15.13 -11.48
CA LEU A 21 -13.71 15.35 -10.22
C LEU A 21 -13.49 16.73 -9.59
N THR A 22 -12.52 17.50 -10.09
CA THR A 22 -12.31 18.90 -9.67
C THR A 22 -13.23 19.89 -10.39
N GLU A 23 -13.99 19.42 -11.39
CA GLU A 23 -14.94 20.24 -12.13
C GLU A 23 -16.34 20.20 -11.48
N THR A 24 -17.07 21.32 -11.56
CA THR A 24 -18.20 21.67 -10.69
C THR A 24 -19.48 20.82 -10.86
N ALA A 25 -19.46 19.78 -11.69
CA ALA A 25 -20.65 19.03 -12.10
C ALA A 25 -20.61 17.52 -11.79
N ALA A 26 -19.58 17.02 -11.10
CA ALA A 26 -19.50 15.59 -10.76
C ALA A 26 -20.46 15.22 -9.63
N ASP A 27 -21.24 14.14 -9.81
CA ASP A 27 -22.02 13.53 -8.73
C ASP A 27 -21.13 12.59 -7.93
N LEU A 28 -20.53 13.09 -6.84
CA LEU A 28 -19.58 12.32 -6.04
C LEU A 28 -20.18 11.04 -5.44
N ASN A 29 -21.48 11.00 -5.15
CA ASN A 29 -22.11 9.76 -4.68
C ASN A 29 -22.10 8.71 -5.79
N HIS A 30 -22.43 9.12 -7.02
CA HIS A 30 -22.41 8.22 -8.16
C HIS A 30 -20.98 7.73 -8.46
N GLU A 31 -20.01 8.64 -8.47
CA GLU A 31 -18.64 8.33 -8.84
C GLU A 31 -17.91 7.52 -7.75
N PHE A 32 -18.20 7.74 -6.46
CA PHE A 32 -17.51 7.06 -5.36
C PHE A 32 -18.26 5.85 -4.84
N LYS A 33 -19.55 6.01 -4.50
CA LYS A 33 -20.32 5.00 -3.78
C LYS A 33 -20.99 4.02 -4.72
N ASP A 34 -21.77 4.51 -5.69
CA ASP A 34 -22.48 3.63 -6.62
C ASP A 34 -21.50 2.76 -7.42
N SER A 35 -20.38 3.37 -7.87
CA SER A 35 -19.30 2.63 -8.55
C SER A 35 -18.72 1.51 -7.66
N THR A 36 -18.46 1.79 -6.38
CA THR A 36 -17.99 0.77 -5.43
C THR A 36 -19.01 -0.35 -5.27
N GLU A 37 -20.27 -0.03 -5.01
CA GLU A 37 -21.33 -1.04 -4.84
C GLU A 37 -21.48 -1.93 -6.10
N ILE A 38 -21.32 -1.33 -7.28
CA ILE A 38 -21.34 -2.08 -8.54
C ILE A 38 -20.12 -2.99 -8.70
N LEU A 39 -18.92 -2.52 -8.35
CA LEU A 39 -17.70 -3.34 -8.38
C LEU A 39 -17.82 -4.53 -7.42
N GLU A 40 -18.20 -4.29 -6.16
CA GLU A 40 -18.33 -5.31 -5.12
C GLU A 40 -19.43 -6.33 -5.45
N SER A 41 -20.56 -5.89 -5.99
CA SER A 41 -21.63 -6.80 -6.43
C SER A 41 -21.20 -7.71 -7.59
N ARG A 42 -20.26 -7.26 -8.43
CA ARG A 42 -19.76 -8.02 -9.59
C ARG A 42 -18.55 -8.88 -9.26
N LEU A 43 -17.85 -8.55 -8.18
CA LEU A 43 -16.62 -9.16 -7.67
C LEU A 43 -16.81 -9.56 -6.19
N PRO A 44 -17.63 -10.58 -5.89
CA PRO A 44 -17.89 -10.97 -4.50
C PRO A 44 -16.60 -11.26 -3.73
N GLY A 45 -16.53 -10.76 -2.50
CA GLY A 45 -15.37 -10.95 -1.61
C GLY A 45 -14.20 -9.99 -1.85
N THR A 46 -14.36 -8.98 -2.72
CA THR A 46 -13.43 -7.86 -2.83
C THR A 46 -14.00 -6.65 -2.11
N ASP A 47 -13.20 -6.07 -1.22
CA ASP A 47 -13.51 -4.79 -0.57
C ASP A 47 -12.82 -3.66 -1.36
N ILE A 48 -13.60 -2.70 -1.88
CA ILE A 48 -13.04 -1.61 -2.70
C ILE A 48 -12.78 -0.40 -1.81
N THR A 49 -11.55 -0.32 -1.28
CA THR A 49 -11.20 0.66 -0.23
C THR A 49 -10.16 1.69 -0.62
N PHE A 50 -9.65 1.66 -1.84
CA PHE A 50 -8.68 2.65 -2.31
C PHE A 50 -9.14 3.24 -3.66
N PHE A 51 -8.97 4.55 -3.80
CA PHE A 51 -9.50 5.31 -4.94
C PHE A 51 -8.37 5.87 -5.81
N ILE A 52 -8.55 5.83 -7.12
CA ILE A 52 -7.67 6.49 -8.07
C ILE A 52 -8.47 7.58 -8.76
N PHE A 53 -8.01 8.83 -8.69
CA PHE A 53 -8.68 9.95 -9.34
C PHE A 53 -8.50 9.89 -10.87
N PRO A 54 -9.58 9.91 -11.67
CA PRO A 54 -9.47 10.07 -13.12
C PRO A 54 -8.69 11.32 -13.48
N TYR A 55 -7.90 11.24 -14.54
CA TYR A 55 -7.00 12.31 -15.00
C TYR A 55 -5.96 12.78 -13.95
N ASP A 56 -5.80 12.02 -12.86
CA ASP A 56 -5.04 12.42 -11.66
C ASP A 56 -5.50 13.76 -11.08
N ALA A 57 -6.79 14.08 -11.27
CA ALA A 57 -7.35 15.35 -10.86
C ALA A 57 -8.02 15.23 -9.48
N TRP A 58 -7.39 15.86 -8.50
CA TRP A 58 -7.84 15.96 -7.12
C TRP A 58 -7.70 17.42 -6.64
N ASP A 59 -8.43 17.80 -5.59
CA ASP A 59 -8.47 19.16 -5.08
C ASP A 59 -7.43 19.39 -3.96
N GLN A 60 -6.72 20.51 -4.02
CA GLN A 60 -5.68 20.82 -3.04
C GLN A 60 -6.22 21.10 -1.63
N ASP A 61 -7.52 21.41 -1.51
CA ASP A 61 -8.16 21.76 -0.25
C ASP A 61 -8.56 20.51 0.57
N GLY A 62 -8.53 19.31 -0.02
CA GLY A 62 -8.80 18.02 0.63
C GLY A 62 -10.28 17.67 0.79
N ASP A 63 -11.17 18.37 0.08
CA ASP A 63 -12.61 18.12 0.10
C ASP A 63 -12.94 16.75 -0.50
N LEU A 64 -12.34 16.38 -1.64
CA LEU A 64 -12.56 15.06 -2.25
C LEU A 64 -12.02 13.93 -1.36
N PHE A 65 -10.89 14.15 -0.68
CA PHE A 65 -10.35 13.18 0.27
C PHE A 65 -11.28 13.01 1.48
N SER A 66 -11.84 14.11 1.97
CA SER A 66 -12.81 14.10 3.07
C SER A 66 -14.09 13.35 2.68
N GLU A 67 -14.58 13.53 1.46
CA GLU A 67 -15.74 12.77 0.94
C GLU A 67 -15.43 11.27 0.82
N LEU A 68 -14.29 10.89 0.24
CA LEU A 68 -13.86 9.49 0.18
C LEU A 68 -13.74 8.87 1.58
N GLN A 69 -13.19 9.61 2.55
CA GLN A 69 -13.07 9.13 3.92
C GLN A 69 -14.46 8.86 4.55
N LYS A 70 -15.46 9.72 4.29
CA LYS A 70 -16.84 9.54 4.76
C LYS A 70 -17.52 8.34 4.11
N THR A 71 -17.19 8.01 2.87
CA THR A 71 -17.74 6.85 2.15
C THR A 71 -17.01 5.54 2.47
N GLY A 72 -16.03 5.56 3.38
CA GLY A 72 -15.39 4.36 3.91
C GLY A 72 -14.05 4.00 3.29
N TYR A 73 -13.52 4.80 2.36
CA TYR A 73 -12.20 4.55 1.79
C TYR A 73 -11.10 4.66 2.86
N LEU A 74 -10.03 3.90 2.62
CA LEU A 74 -8.83 3.84 3.43
C LEU A 74 -7.71 4.72 2.88
N GLY A 75 -7.70 4.95 1.57
CA GLY A 75 -6.72 5.82 0.92
C GLY A 75 -7.05 6.13 -0.53
N ALA A 76 -6.19 6.91 -1.16
CA ALA A 76 -6.30 7.28 -2.56
C ALA A 76 -4.95 7.69 -3.16
N ARG A 77 -4.85 7.62 -4.49
CA ARG A 77 -3.75 8.22 -5.26
C ARG A 77 -4.06 9.69 -5.55
N GLY A 78 -3.86 10.53 -4.55
CA GLY A 78 -4.07 11.98 -4.61
C GLY A 78 -2.82 12.80 -4.26
N GLY A 79 -1.63 12.22 -4.42
CA GLY A 79 -0.37 12.90 -4.11
C GLY A 79 0.35 13.49 -5.32
N THR A 80 1.56 13.97 -5.07
CA THR A 80 2.46 14.56 -6.08
C THR A 80 2.96 13.52 -7.08
N ARG A 81 2.95 13.87 -8.38
CA ARG A 81 3.58 13.07 -9.44
C ARG A 81 5.11 13.02 -9.28
N GLY A 82 5.70 11.86 -9.53
CA GLY A 82 7.13 11.57 -9.35
C GLY A 82 7.62 11.53 -7.91
N GLY A 83 6.74 11.73 -6.93
CA GLY A 83 7.12 11.67 -5.51
C GLY A 83 7.40 10.23 -5.07
N ILE A 84 8.49 10.05 -4.32
CA ILE A 84 8.64 8.89 -3.45
C ILE A 84 7.87 9.17 -2.17
N ASN A 85 7.01 8.23 -1.79
CA ASN A 85 6.23 8.35 -0.58
C ASN A 85 7.09 7.97 0.62
N LEU A 86 6.94 8.68 1.73
CA LEU A 86 7.60 8.32 2.99
C LEU A 86 7.13 6.93 3.46
N ALA A 87 8.04 6.15 4.03
CA ALA A 87 7.70 4.84 4.62
C ALA A 87 6.70 4.97 5.77
N ASP A 88 6.80 6.02 6.57
CA ASP A 88 5.91 6.27 7.70
C ASP A 88 4.82 7.28 7.34
N ILE A 89 3.74 7.26 8.13
CA ILE A 89 2.58 8.14 7.99
C ILE A 89 2.78 9.39 8.85
N ASP A 90 2.40 10.55 8.32
CA ASP A 90 2.25 11.77 9.12
C ASP A 90 0.97 11.67 9.97
N ILE A 91 1.13 11.40 11.26
CA ILE A 91 0.00 11.20 12.18
C ILE A 91 -0.81 12.47 12.46
N ASP A 92 -0.22 13.64 12.20
CA ASP A 92 -0.85 14.94 12.38
C ASP A 92 -1.74 15.30 11.19
N ASN A 93 -1.49 14.70 10.01
CA ASN A 93 -2.33 14.83 8.84
C ASN A 93 -3.34 13.66 8.72
N PRO A 94 -4.64 13.86 9.01
CA PRO A 94 -5.66 12.81 8.92
C PRO A 94 -5.96 12.36 7.49
N LEU A 95 -5.49 13.09 6.47
CA LEU A 95 -5.69 12.79 5.04
C LEU A 95 -4.44 12.20 4.37
N THR A 96 -3.35 12.00 5.11
CA THR A 96 -2.07 11.46 4.58
C THR A 96 -2.21 10.14 3.78
N THR A 97 -3.20 9.30 4.08
CA THR A 97 -3.44 8.05 3.33
C THR A 97 -4.12 8.27 1.98
N PHE A 98 -4.65 9.47 1.72
CA PHE A 98 -5.27 9.89 0.47
C PHE A 98 -4.32 10.70 -0.43
N GLU A 99 -3.18 11.13 0.12
CA GLU A 99 -2.15 11.92 -0.55
C GLU A 99 -1.04 11.03 -1.14
N VAL A 100 -1.37 9.80 -1.56
CA VAL A 100 -0.36 8.87 -2.11
C VAL A 100 0.16 9.40 -3.44
N GLY A 101 1.44 9.75 -3.46
CA GLY A 101 2.20 10.10 -4.65
C GLY A 101 2.49 8.89 -5.52
N PHE A 102 2.76 9.15 -6.80
CA PHE A 102 2.93 8.12 -7.81
C PHE A 102 3.76 8.67 -8.97
N ASP A 103 4.27 7.79 -9.84
CA ASP A 103 4.83 8.21 -11.13
C ASP A 103 4.14 7.46 -12.27
N CYS A 104 3.74 8.20 -13.30
CA CYS A 104 3.08 7.66 -14.48
C CYS A 104 4.10 7.21 -15.51
N TYR A 105 3.94 6.03 -16.09
CA TYR A 105 4.76 5.59 -17.22
C TYR A 105 4.09 5.95 -18.54
N ASN A 106 4.83 6.59 -19.45
CA ASN A 106 4.36 6.83 -20.82
C ASN A 106 5.50 7.08 -21.83
N GLU A 107 6.58 6.28 -21.77
CA GLU A 107 7.84 6.46 -22.52
C GLU A 107 7.67 6.69 -24.04
N ASN A 108 6.55 6.27 -24.63
CA ASN A 108 6.32 6.27 -26.08
C ASN A 108 5.53 7.46 -26.66
N ARG A 109 5.35 8.59 -25.95
CA ARG A 109 4.59 9.73 -26.50
C ARG A 109 5.44 10.91 -26.96
N VAL A 110 5.40 11.16 -28.27
CA VAL A 110 5.83 12.40 -28.95
C VAL A 110 4.78 13.52 -28.83
N VAL A 111 3.52 13.17 -28.54
CA VAL A 111 2.38 14.11 -28.44
C VAL A 111 1.80 14.10 -27.03
N GLY A 112 1.83 15.26 -26.36
CA GLY A 112 1.30 15.45 -24.99
C GLY A 112 2.35 15.48 -23.88
N GLY A 113 3.61 15.16 -24.18
CA GLY A 113 4.70 15.13 -23.21
C GLY A 113 4.70 13.89 -22.32
N SER A 114 5.86 13.59 -21.73
CA SER A 114 5.98 12.52 -20.73
C SER A 114 5.27 12.91 -19.43
N CYS A 115 4.39 12.04 -18.91
CA CYS A 115 3.72 12.15 -17.63
C CYS A 115 4.61 11.70 -16.46
N SER A 116 5.69 10.98 -16.76
CA SER A 116 6.72 10.59 -15.79
C SER A 116 7.59 11.79 -15.45
N GLU A 117 8.01 11.95 -14.21
CA GLU A 117 9.07 12.91 -13.86
C GLU A 117 10.45 12.48 -14.42
N TYR A 118 10.64 11.19 -14.68
CA TYR A 118 11.84 10.66 -15.31
C TYR A 118 11.76 10.85 -16.83
N LYS A 119 12.70 11.62 -17.39
CA LYS A 119 12.66 12.02 -18.81
C LYS A 119 13.59 11.21 -19.71
N GLN A 120 14.56 10.48 -19.15
CA GLN A 120 15.59 9.74 -19.89
C GLN A 120 16.07 8.53 -19.08
N GLY A 121 16.57 7.51 -19.78
CA GLY A 121 17.04 6.26 -19.18
C GLY A 121 15.91 5.25 -18.98
N ASP A 122 16.21 4.16 -18.28
CA ASP A 122 15.21 3.17 -17.88
C ASP A 122 14.35 3.74 -16.75
N ILE A 123 13.24 4.40 -17.11
CA ILE A 123 12.41 5.15 -16.16
C ILE A 123 11.71 4.27 -15.13
N LEU A 124 11.48 2.99 -15.44
CA LEU A 124 10.93 2.01 -14.51
C LEU A 124 11.94 1.69 -13.42
N LYS A 125 13.18 1.42 -13.84
CA LYS A 125 14.29 1.14 -12.92
C LYS A 125 14.65 2.37 -12.08
N LEU A 126 14.68 3.56 -12.66
CA LEU A 126 15.04 4.80 -11.95
C LEU A 126 14.08 5.08 -10.78
N TYR A 127 12.77 4.95 -10.99
CA TYR A 127 11.81 5.18 -9.91
C TYR A 127 11.89 4.12 -8.81
N LEU A 128 12.15 2.85 -9.17
CA LEU A 128 12.41 1.79 -8.20
C LEU A 128 13.70 2.05 -7.39
N ASP A 129 14.77 2.48 -8.06
CA ASP A 129 16.04 2.83 -7.43
C ASP A 129 15.90 3.99 -6.44
N ASP A 130 15.14 5.03 -6.80
CA ASP A 130 14.91 6.16 -5.91
C ASP A 130 14.06 5.76 -4.68
N ALA A 131 13.04 4.90 -4.85
CA ALA A 131 12.27 4.38 -3.73
C ALA A 131 13.14 3.66 -2.69
N ILE A 132 14.07 2.84 -3.17
CA ILE A 132 15.02 2.09 -2.32
C ILE A 132 16.02 3.05 -1.66
N LYS A 133 16.60 3.96 -2.45
CA LYS A 133 17.59 4.93 -1.98
C LYS A 133 17.02 5.86 -0.90
N GLU A 134 15.77 6.27 -1.05
CA GLU A 134 15.09 7.14 -0.09
C GLU A 134 14.49 6.37 1.10
N GLY A 135 14.45 5.03 1.03
CA GLY A 135 13.85 4.19 2.05
C GLY A 135 12.34 4.39 2.17
N GLY A 136 11.69 4.78 1.06
CA GLY A 136 10.27 5.06 0.98
C GLY A 136 9.51 3.96 0.23
N TRP A 137 8.39 4.33 -0.36
CA TRP A 137 7.63 3.44 -1.26
C TRP A 137 7.09 4.22 -2.46
N ALA A 138 6.81 3.50 -3.53
CA ALA A 138 6.49 4.07 -4.82
C ALA A 138 5.26 3.39 -5.41
N VAL A 139 4.43 4.17 -6.11
CA VAL A 139 3.28 3.67 -6.88
C VAL A 139 3.52 4.00 -8.34
N ARG A 140 3.65 2.96 -9.17
CA ARG A 140 3.81 3.09 -10.61
C ARG A 140 2.45 2.99 -11.29
N GLU A 141 2.05 4.05 -11.97
CA GLU A 141 0.87 4.01 -12.83
C GLU A 141 1.22 3.49 -14.23
N LEU A 142 0.44 2.50 -14.68
CA LEU A 142 0.48 1.93 -16.02
C LEU A 142 -0.95 1.90 -16.58
N HIS A 143 -1.08 2.07 -17.88
CA HIS A 143 -2.38 2.00 -18.57
C HIS A 143 -2.60 0.67 -19.29
N GLY A 144 -1.53 0.01 -19.73
CA GLY A 144 -1.56 -1.28 -20.41
C GLY A 144 -0.16 -1.79 -20.65
N ILE A 145 -0.04 -3.11 -20.87
CA ILE A 145 1.23 -3.83 -21.05
C ILE A 145 1.16 -4.59 -22.36
N GLY A 146 2.08 -4.29 -23.28
CA GLY A 146 2.17 -4.97 -24.57
C GLY A 146 0.93 -4.81 -25.46
N ASP A 147 0.13 -3.77 -25.25
CA ASP A 147 -1.15 -3.54 -25.93
C ASP A 147 -1.23 -2.16 -26.61
N GLU A 148 -2.43 -1.75 -27.03
CA GLU A 148 -2.68 -0.46 -27.69
C GLU A 148 -3.16 0.64 -26.73
N SER A 149 -3.04 0.42 -25.42
CA SER A 149 -3.48 1.38 -24.40
C SER A 149 -2.66 2.68 -24.47
N TRP A 150 -3.24 3.77 -24.00
CA TRP A 150 -2.53 5.06 -23.94
C TRP A 150 -1.25 4.92 -23.10
N GLY A 151 -0.07 5.22 -23.64
CA GLY A 151 1.16 5.18 -22.84
C GLY A 151 1.52 3.78 -22.34
N ASN A 152 1.14 2.74 -23.09
CA ASN A 152 1.46 1.36 -22.74
C ASN A 152 2.96 1.14 -22.60
N ILE A 153 3.31 0.19 -21.74
CA ILE A 153 4.66 -0.34 -21.62
C ILE A 153 4.86 -1.50 -22.60
N PRO A 154 5.97 -1.54 -23.37
CA PRO A 154 6.31 -2.72 -24.16
C PRO A 154 6.50 -3.95 -23.26
N ILE A 155 6.01 -5.12 -23.69
CA ILE A 155 6.03 -6.33 -22.85
C ILE A 155 7.45 -6.71 -22.38
N LEU A 156 8.46 -6.57 -23.25
CA LEU A 156 9.84 -6.91 -22.92
C LEU A 156 10.43 -5.98 -21.83
N ASP A 157 10.06 -4.69 -21.85
CA ASP A 157 10.51 -3.73 -20.85
C ASP A 157 9.84 -4.01 -19.51
N TYR A 158 8.57 -4.40 -19.52
CA TYR A 158 7.84 -4.81 -18.30
C TYR A 158 8.40 -6.10 -17.71
N GLU A 159 8.67 -7.12 -18.53
CA GLU A 159 9.28 -8.38 -18.08
C GLU A 159 10.68 -8.14 -17.48
N SER A 160 11.52 -7.33 -18.15
CA SER A 160 12.84 -6.95 -17.63
C SER A 160 12.74 -6.19 -16.30
N HIS A 161 11.77 -5.31 -16.16
CA HIS A 161 11.51 -4.61 -14.90
C HIS A 161 11.08 -5.57 -13.79
N LEU A 162 10.17 -6.52 -14.07
CA LEU A 162 9.74 -7.52 -13.09
C LEU A 162 10.89 -8.45 -12.67
N ASP A 163 11.78 -8.83 -13.59
CA ASP A 163 12.99 -9.58 -13.27
C ASP A 163 13.90 -8.83 -12.27
N ASP A 164 14.04 -7.52 -12.41
CA ASP A 164 14.78 -6.69 -11.45
C ASP A 164 14.07 -6.60 -10.10
N VAL A 165 12.74 -6.38 -10.10
CA VAL A 165 11.92 -6.37 -8.88
C VAL A 165 12.06 -7.69 -8.12
N VAL A 166 11.91 -8.84 -8.79
CA VAL A 166 12.01 -10.16 -8.15
C VAL A 166 13.38 -10.37 -7.52
N LYS A 167 14.46 -9.93 -8.18
CA LYS A 167 15.82 -9.99 -7.60
C LYS A 167 15.93 -9.15 -6.33
N ARG A 168 15.35 -7.96 -6.31
CA ARG A 168 15.38 -7.04 -5.15
C ARG A 168 14.52 -7.52 -4.00
N VAL A 169 13.37 -8.13 -4.28
CA VAL A 169 12.56 -8.82 -3.27
C VAL A 169 13.36 -9.96 -2.66
N ALA A 170 14.01 -10.80 -3.47
CA ALA A 170 14.86 -11.89 -2.98
C ALA A 170 16.07 -11.39 -2.16
N ALA A 171 16.56 -10.18 -2.45
CA ALA A 171 17.63 -9.51 -1.71
C ALA A 171 17.13 -8.79 -0.43
N ASN A 172 15.82 -8.79 -0.13
CA ASN A 172 15.19 -8.03 0.94
C ASN A 172 15.37 -6.50 0.82
N GLU A 173 15.52 -5.98 -0.40
CA GLU A 173 15.61 -4.54 -0.68
C GLU A 173 14.23 -3.91 -0.91
N VAL A 174 13.27 -4.72 -1.37
CA VAL A 174 11.92 -4.27 -1.75
C VAL A 174 10.88 -5.22 -1.20
N TRP A 175 9.78 -4.65 -0.72
CA TRP A 175 8.51 -5.36 -0.55
C TRP A 175 7.52 -4.83 -1.58
N MET A 176 6.93 -5.73 -2.36
CA MET A 176 5.90 -5.41 -3.35
C MET A 176 4.55 -5.92 -2.86
N ASP A 177 3.57 -5.03 -2.81
CA ASP A 177 2.19 -5.35 -2.45
C ASP A 177 1.24 -4.31 -3.08
N THR A 178 -0.04 -4.47 -2.82
CA THR A 178 -1.14 -3.61 -3.24
C THR A 178 -1.14 -2.30 -2.44
N PRO A 179 -1.59 -1.17 -3.02
CA PRO A 179 -1.63 0.11 -2.33
C PRO A 179 -2.49 0.07 -1.05
N THR A 180 -3.58 -0.70 -1.01
CA THR A 180 -4.35 -0.87 0.23
C THR A 180 -3.53 -1.58 1.32
N ASN A 181 -2.84 -2.68 1.01
CA ASN A 181 -2.04 -3.40 1.99
C ASN A 181 -0.90 -2.54 2.54
N ILE A 182 -0.18 -1.82 1.67
CA ILE A 182 0.88 -0.90 2.09
C ILE A 182 0.28 0.21 2.97
N THR A 183 -0.85 0.80 2.59
CA THR A 183 -1.55 1.83 3.38
C THR A 183 -1.95 1.31 4.76
N ARG A 184 -2.56 0.12 4.83
CA ARG A 184 -2.96 -0.52 6.10
C ARG A 184 -1.76 -0.84 6.98
N TYR A 185 -0.68 -1.36 6.41
CA TYR A 185 0.55 -1.69 7.14
C TYR A 185 1.18 -0.43 7.75
N ARG A 186 1.36 0.63 6.94
CA ARG A 186 1.89 1.92 7.40
C ARG A 186 1.02 2.54 8.49
N ALA A 187 -0.31 2.54 8.29
CA ALA A 187 -1.26 3.08 9.25
C ALA A 187 -1.31 2.26 10.55
N THR A 188 -1.17 0.94 10.46
CA THR A 188 -1.06 0.09 11.65
C THR A 188 0.19 0.44 12.46
N ARG A 189 1.35 0.55 11.81
CA ARG A 189 2.61 0.95 12.47
C ARG A 189 2.50 2.32 13.16
N ALA A 190 1.80 3.26 12.54
CA ALA A 190 1.63 4.62 13.06
C ALA A 190 0.59 4.73 14.19
N TYR A 191 -0.56 4.06 14.06
CA TYR A 191 -1.71 4.28 14.94
C TYR A 191 -1.89 3.26 16.06
N CYS A 192 -1.26 2.08 15.97
CA CYS A 192 -1.46 1.02 16.96
C CYS A 192 -0.40 0.99 18.07
N GLY A 193 0.57 1.90 18.04
CA GLY A 193 1.66 1.99 19.01
C GLY A 193 2.77 0.97 18.78
N SER A 194 3.87 1.13 19.53
CA SER A 194 5.02 0.25 19.44
C SER A 194 4.79 -1.09 20.14
N ALA A 195 5.44 -2.13 19.63
CA ALA A 195 5.54 -3.42 20.30
C ALA A 195 6.54 -3.32 21.47
N ILE A 196 6.13 -3.77 22.65
CA ILE A 196 6.90 -3.81 23.89
C ILE A 196 7.09 -5.27 24.28
N ALA A 197 8.34 -5.73 24.32
CA ALA A 197 8.70 -7.07 24.76
C ALA A 197 9.10 -7.08 26.24
N ASN A 198 8.51 -7.98 27.03
CA ASN A 198 8.89 -8.22 28.42
C ASN A 198 8.61 -9.68 28.80
N ASP A 199 9.60 -10.37 29.39
CA ASP A 199 9.49 -11.73 29.92
C ASP A 199 8.80 -12.73 28.98
N GLY A 200 9.25 -12.79 27.73
CA GLY A 200 8.70 -13.70 26.72
C GLY A 200 7.30 -13.30 26.22
N VAL A 201 6.83 -12.09 26.50
CA VAL A 201 5.55 -11.58 26.01
C VAL A 201 5.74 -10.29 25.25
N ILE A 202 5.16 -10.19 24.05
CA ILE A 202 5.08 -8.92 23.31
C ILE A 202 3.66 -8.37 23.43
N ARG A 203 3.56 -7.10 23.79
CA ARG A 203 2.31 -6.34 23.86
C ARG A 203 2.41 -5.07 23.03
N PHE A 204 1.30 -4.64 22.46
CA PHE A 204 1.15 -3.31 21.92
C PHE A 204 0.55 -2.40 22.98
N ASP A 205 0.77 -1.08 22.86
CA ASP A 205 0.14 -0.10 23.73
C ASP A 205 -1.39 -0.27 23.67
N SER A 206 -1.99 -0.70 24.77
CA SER A 206 -3.42 -1.01 24.80
C SER A 206 -4.33 0.19 24.54
N SER A 207 -3.87 1.41 24.84
CA SER A 207 -4.66 2.62 24.59
C SER A 207 -4.71 2.94 23.09
N LEU A 208 -3.57 2.78 22.40
CA LEU A 208 -3.46 3.01 20.96
C LEU A 208 -4.05 1.86 20.14
N ALA A 209 -3.78 0.62 20.56
CA ALA A 209 -4.32 -0.58 19.90
C ALA A 209 -5.85 -0.66 19.92
N GLN A 210 -6.49 0.00 20.89
CA GLN A 210 -7.96 0.10 20.99
C GLN A 210 -8.53 1.39 20.40
N SER A 211 -7.70 2.23 19.77
CA SER A 211 -8.19 3.43 19.08
C SER A 211 -8.94 3.05 17.80
N ASP A 212 -9.90 3.90 17.39
CA ASP A 212 -10.66 3.68 16.15
C ASP A 212 -9.75 3.72 14.92
N ARG A 213 -8.71 4.58 14.93
CA ARG A 213 -7.70 4.63 13.87
C ARG A 213 -6.92 3.32 13.77
N CYS A 214 -6.46 2.75 14.89
CA CYS A 214 -5.82 1.44 14.86
C CYS A 214 -6.77 0.37 14.33
N ARG A 215 -7.98 0.25 14.90
CA ARG A 215 -8.96 -0.78 14.48
C ARG A 215 -9.35 -0.69 13.00
N LYS A 216 -9.45 0.53 12.46
CA LYS A 216 -9.75 0.77 11.02
C LYS A 216 -8.70 0.14 10.11
N PHE A 217 -7.42 0.28 10.44
CA PHE A 217 -6.32 -0.11 9.57
C PHE A 217 -5.61 -1.40 9.96
N ALA A 218 -5.85 -1.92 11.17
CA ALA A 218 -5.11 -3.02 11.76
C ALA A 218 -4.92 -4.20 10.80
N VAL A 219 -3.66 -4.50 10.53
CA VAL A 219 -3.16 -5.72 9.88
C VAL A 219 -1.97 -6.24 10.68
N PRO A 220 -1.51 -7.47 10.47
CA PRO A 220 -0.23 -7.90 11.03
C PRO A 220 0.91 -6.95 10.61
N VAL A 221 1.77 -6.60 11.57
CA VAL A 221 2.99 -5.82 11.34
C VAL A 221 4.22 -6.59 11.81
N SER A 222 5.33 -6.41 11.09
CA SER A 222 6.56 -7.11 11.41
C SER A 222 7.23 -6.53 12.66
N ILE A 223 7.58 -7.41 13.59
CA ILE A 223 8.31 -7.11 14.81
C ILE A 223 9.68 -7.75 14.72
N LEU A 224 10.71 -6.93 14.86
CA LEU A 224 12.09 -7.41 15.04
C LEU A 224 12.32 -7.75 16.51
N ILE A 225 12.77 -8.98 16.77
CA ILE A 225 13.04 -9.51 18.10
C ILE A 225 14.50 -9.90 18.19
N THR A 226 15.14 -9.50 19.28
CA THR A 226 16.47 -9.98 19.68
C THR A 226 16.35 -10.73 21.00
N THR A 227 16.85 -11.96 21.07
CA THR A 227 16.92 -12.75 22.30
C THR A 227 18.34 -12.75 22.86
N THR A 228 18.52 -13.09 24.14
CA THR A 228 19.85 -13.17 24.76
C THR A 228 20.49 -14.55 24.56
N GLU A 229 19.74 -15.65 24.69
CA GLU A 229 20.27 -17.02 24.66
C GLU A 229 19.24 -18.04 24.13
N ALA A 230 18.56 -17.73 23.03
CA ALA A 230 17.54 -18.61 22.47
C ALA A 230 17.81 -18.87 20.99
N PRO A 231 18.36 -20.05 20.61
CA PRO A 231 18.68 -20.37 19.22
C PRO A 231 17.44 -20.57 18.34
N SER A 232 16.27 -20.75 18.96
CA SER A 232 14.97 -20.73 18.29
C SER A 232 13.89 -20.20 19.23
N ILE A 233 12.81 -19.69 18.64
CA ILE A 233 11.62 -19.27 19.36
C ILE A 233 10.37 -19.80 18.66
N ILE A 234 9.33 -20.04 19.44
CA ILE A 234 7.98 -20.28 18.93
C ILE A 234 7.11 -19.14 19.44
N ALA A 235 6.28 -18.58 18.56
CA ALA A 235 5.38 -17.50 18.89
C ALA A 235 3.92 -17.93 18.69
N THR A 236 3.04 -17.50 19.59
CA THR A 236 1.59 -17.65 19.45
C THR A 236 0.88 -16.34 19.77
N GLN A 237 -0.19 -16.04 19.05
CA GLN A 237 -1.06 -14.89 19.32
C GLN A 237 -2.51 -15.37 19.31
N ASN A 238 -3.25 -15.09 20.38
CA ASN A 238 -4.62 -15.56 20.57
C ASN A 238 -4.79 -17.07 20.31
N GLY A 239 -3.81 -17.87 20.75
CA GLY A 239 -3.82 -19.34 20.58
C GLY A 239 -3.49 -19.84 19.18
N THR A 240 -3.20 -18.95 18.22
CA THR A 240 -2.74 -19.33 16.87
C THR A 240 -1.23 -19.18 16.76
N SER A 241 -0.57 -20.11 16.07
CA SER A 241 0.87 -20.03 15.79
C SER A 241 1.17 -18.80 14.93
N VAL A 242 2.17 -18.03 15.32
CA VAL A 242 2.70 -16.92 14.52
C VAL A 242 3.98 -17.40 13.85
N PRO A 243 4.09 -17.31 12.51
CA PRO A 243 5.34 -17.64 11.81
C PRO A 243 6.50 -16.80 12.32
N VAL A 244 7.66 -17.45 12.50
CA VAL A 244 8.90 -16.80 12.93
C VAL A 244 9.98 -17.08 11.90
N THR A 245 10.64 -16.03 11.43
CA THR A 245 11.77 -16.10 10.52
C THR A 245 13.05 -15.70 11.26
N ALA A 246 14.02 -16.60 11.33
CA ALA A 246 15.35 -16.26 11.83
C ALA A 246 16.09 -15.41 10.78
N ILE A 247 16.64 -14.27 11.20
CA ILE A 247 17.38 -13.35 10.33
C ILE A 247 18.83 -13.13 10.79
N GLY A 248 19.27 -13.89 11.79
CA GLY A 248 20.61 -13.84 12.35
C GLY A 248 20.68 -14.60 13.67
N GLU A 249 21.86 -14.61 14.28
CA GLU A 249 22.04 -15.18 15.61
C GLU A 249 21.17 -14.44 16.63
N ASN A 250 20.28 -15.18 17.29
CA ASN A 250 19.33 -14.66 18.28
C ASN A 250 18.45 -13.50 17.76
N ARG A 251 18.25 -13.39 16.43
CA ARG A 251 17.44 -12.34 15.80
C ARG A 251 16.35 -12.95 14.94
N TYR A 252 15.12 -12.49 15.17
CA TYR A 252 13.92 -13.03 14.56
C TYR A 252 13.00 -11.92 14.06
N ILE A 253 12.24 -12.21 13.01
CA ILE A 253 11.08 -11.43 12.58
C ILE A 253 9.85 -12.30 12.78
N LEU A 254 8.78 -11.70 13.30
CA LEU A 254 7.44 -12.27 13.30
C LEU A 254 6.41 -11.19 12.99
N ASP A 255 5.26 -11.58 12.46
CA ASP A 255 4.18 -10.65 12.17
C ASP A 255 3.07 -10.79 13.21
N ALA A 256 2.70 -9.70 13.87
CA ALA A 256 1.65 -9.71 14.88
C ALA A 256 0.61 -8.64 14.60
N ASN A 257 -0.67 -8.97 14.83
CA ASN A 257 -1.74 -7.99 14.72
C ASN A 257 -1.90 -7.28 16.07
N PRO A 258 -1.76 -5.93 16.14
CA PRO A 258 -1.87 -5.21 17.41
C PRO A 258 -3.21 -5.37 18.14
N THR A 259 -4.27 -5.69 17.41
CA THR A 259 -5.63 -5.84 17.93
C THR A 259 -5.96 -7.26 18.41
N SER A 260 -5.09 -8.24 18.13
CA SER A 260 -5.30 -9.66 18.47
C SER A 260 -4.74 -10.05 19.85
N GLY A 261 -4.38 -9.08 20.68
CA GLY A 261 -3.82 -9.31 22.01
C GLY A 261 -2.33 -9.62 22.01
N ALA A 262 -1.83 -10.13 23.14
CA ALA A 262 -0.40 -10.34 23.33
C ALA A 262 0.13 -11.52 22.51
N VAL A 263 1.38 -11.40 22.06
CA VAL A 263 2.16 -12.51 21.50
C VAL A 263 2.92 -13.17 22.64
N LEU A 264 2.79 -14.49 22.76
CA LEU A 264 3.53 -15.30 23.71
C LEU A 264 4.69 -15.97 22.97
N ILE A 265 5.91 -15.77 23.49
CA ILE A 265 7.14 -16.38 23.00
C ILE A 265 7.53 -17.49 23.97
N VAL A 266 7.80 -18.67 23.43
CA VAL A 266 8.37 -19.78 24.18
C VAL A 266 9.68 -20.24 23.56
N HIS A 267 10.59 -20.67 24.42
CA HIS A 267 11.83 -21.34 24.04
C HIS A 267 11.57 -22.86 24.12
N PRO A 268 11.79 -23.61 23.04
CA PRO A 268 11.72 -25.06 23.08
C PRO A 268 12.86 -25.67 23.91
#